data_AF-A0A4W4FA08-F1
#
_entry.id   AF-A0A4W4FA08-F1
#
_cell.length_a   1.000
_cell.length_b   1.000
_cell.length_c   1.000
_cell.angle_alpha   90.00
_cell.angle_beta   90.00
_cell.angle_gamma   90.00
#
_symmetry.space_group_name_H-M   'P 1'
#
loop_
_entity.id
_entity.type
_entity.pdbx_description
1 polymer ?
#
loop_
_entity_poly.entity_id
_entity_poly.type
_entity_poly.pdbx_seq_one_letter_code
_entity_poly.pdbx_strand_id
1 'polypeptide(L)'
;MEELLNQWLWQEDYWLPSGITWKDLDEGSVEGGRYPLPRDLLITLPLALGFIALRIVFERVVALPLSRMMGVSDRIRARAPAIPKLEAFYMQKNNHYMQGELLGLAKHCGLTPRQIQNWLRLRRNQDRPSNTKKFCEASWRFVFYLIAFAAGLAALIATPWFWDHRECWRGYPRQPLADTHYWYYMLELSFYWSLLLCVSVDVKRKDFREQIIHHIATIVLMGFSYSGNYVRVGTLVMLVHDSSDFLLESAKMFNYAGWRRTCDTLFVVFAVVFLVTRLVIFPCQVVYSTLVVSVDFLQIFPGYYFFNGLLLVLQALHVFWAYLILRMLYKFIFLGKVERDERSDEEDEEEEEEEEEEGDCTEGEPCWEEKKKGMLNSRLVSLANNCVLNNLTHQRRNMNSKLPKAR
;
A
#
# COMPACT_ATOMS: atom_id res chain seq x y z
N MET A 1 18.71 29.38 -17.33
CA MET A 1 17.36 28.99 -16.85
C MET A 1 17.49 28.22 -15.54
N GLU A 2 18.34 27.19 -15.47
CA GLU A 2 18.63 26.48 -14.22
C GLU A 2 19.20 27.38 -13.11
N GLU A 3 20.18 28.25 -13.38
CA GLU A 3 20.71 29.17 -12.35
C GLU A 3 19.68 30.17 -11.83
N LEU A 4 18.79 30.67 -12.70
CA LEU A 4 17.70 31.57 -12.31
C LEU A 4 16.62 30.82 -11.52
N LEU A 5 16.31 29.58 -11.91
CA LEU A 5 15.40 28.71 -11.18
C LEU A 5 15.97 28.35 -9.81
N ASN A 6 17.27 28.09 -9.74
CA ASN A 6 17.99 27.78 -8.51
C ASN A 6 18.05 29.00 -7.58
N GLN A 7 18.38 30.19 -8.11
CA GLN A 7 18.35 31.44 -7.35
C GLN A 7 16.95 31.78 -6.83
N TRP A 8 15.91 31.56 -7.63
CA TRP A 8 14.52 31.80 -7.22
C TRP A 8 14.04 30.75 -6.20
N LEU A 9 14.33 29.47 -6.45
CA LEU A 9 13.91 28.37 -5.59
C LEU A 9 14.65 28.38 -4.25
N TRP A 10 15.88 28.90 -4.15
CA TRP A 10 16.64 28.93 -2.90
C TRP A 10 16.70 30.32 -2.23
N GLN A 11 15.76 31.22 -2.56
CA GLN A 11 15.67 32.53 -1.91
C GLN A 11 15.51 32.39 -0.39
N GLU A 12 16.51 32.84 0.36
CA GLU A 12 16.63 32.67 1.81
C GLU A 12 15.38 33.16 2.56
N ASP A 13 14.83 34.32 2.17
CA ASP A 13 13.64 34.92 2.79
C ASP A 13 12.35 34.08 2.70
N TYR A 14 12.29 33.12 1.77
CA TYR A 14 11.13 32.25 1.61
C TYR A 14 11.19 31.02 2.51
N TRP A 15 12.41 30.51 2.77
CA TRP A 15 12.64 29.22 3.42
C TRP A 15 13.20 29.34 4.84
N LEU A 16 13.89 30.44 5.14
CA LEU A 16 14.57 30.67 6.41
C LEU A 16 13.98 31.89 7.15
N PRO A 17 14.08 31.94 8.49
CA PRO A 17 13.77 33.14 9.25
C PRO A 17 14.65 34.32 8.87
N SER A 18 14.16 35.54 9.10
CA SER A 18 14.88 36.78 8.78
C SER A 18 16.27 36.82 9.46
N GLY A 19 17.30 37.15 8.69
CA GLY A 19 18.68 37.30 9.18
C GLY A 19 19.49 36.00 9.28
N ILE A 20 19.03 34.90 8.69
CA ILE A 20 19.76 33.62 8.65
C ILE A 20 19.89 33.14 7.21
N THR A 21 21.11 32.82 6.81
CA THR A 21 21.47 32.37 5.46
C THR A 21 21.79 30.88 5.44
N TRP A 22 21.79 30.28 4.25
CA TRP A 22 22.24 28.89 4.09
C TRP A 22 23.71 28.69 4.49
N LYS A 23 24.53 29.75 4.39
CA LYS A 23 25.94 29.73 4.80
C LYS A 23 26.11 29.63 6.30
N ASP A 24 25.25 30.28 7.08
CA ASP A 24 25.29 30.20 8.55
C ASP A 24 25.04 28.77 9.06
N LEU A 25 24.22 28.00 8.32
CA LEU A 25 23.96 26.59 8.61
C LEU A 25 25.14 25.69 8.19
N ASP A 26 25.78 25.98 7.05
CA ASP A 26 26.95 25.22 6.57
C ASP A 26 28.19 25.50 7.45
N GLU A 27 28.43 26.74 7.86
CA GLU A 27 29.54 27.12 8.76
C GLU A 27 29.36 26.52 10.16
N GLY A 28 28.14 26.52 10.71
CA GLY A 28 27.84 25.82 11.96
C GLY A 28 28.13 24.32 11.90
N SER A 29 28.03 23.72 10.71
CA SER A 29 28.38 22.30 10.50
C SER A 29 29.88 22.02 10.62
N VAL A 30 30.70 23.02 10.31
CA VAL A 30 32.17 22.97 10.39
C VAL A 30 32.66 23.18 11.83
N GLU A 31 31.91 23.92 12.66
CA GLU A 31 32.24 24.17 14.08
C GLU A 31 31.90 22.99 15.03
N GLY A 32 31.52 21.83 14.48
CA GLY A 32 31.40 20.55 15.21
C GLY A 32 29.98 20.06 15.49
N GLY A 33 28.93 20.79 15.09
CA GLY A 33 27.54 20.33 15.17
C GLY A 33 26.98 20.02 13.78
N ARG A 34 26.62 18.77 13.46
CA ARG A 34 26.01 18.44 12.16
C ARG A 34 24.64 19.13 12.02
N TYR A 35 24.39 19.86 10.93
CA TYR A 35 23.09 20.46 10.61
C TYR A 35 22.47 19.79 9.37
N PRO A 36 21.13 19.76 9.23
CA PRO A 36 20.51 19.19 8.04
C PRO A 36 20.76 20.09 6.83
N LEU A 37 21.21 19.50 5.73
CA LEU A 37 21.46 20.23 4.49
C LEU A 37 20.64 19.62 3.36
N PRO A 38 20.02 20.43 2.48
CA PRO A 38 19.18 19.90 1.41
C PRO A 38 19.87 18.87 0.50
N ARG A 39 21.21 19.00 0.33
CA ARG A 39 22.04 18.05 -0.41
C ARG A 39 22.00 16.63 0.15
N ASP A 40 21.75 16.46 1.45
CA ASP A 40 21.66 15.15 2.08
C ASP A 40 20.51 14.33 1.51
N LEU A 41 19.40 14.99 1.12
CA LEU A 41 18.21 14.33 0.59
C LEU A 41 18.48 13.59 -0.72
N LEU A 42 19.55 13.92 -1.45
CA LEU A 42 19.94 13.22 -2.66
C LEU A 42 20.31 11.76 -2.40
N ILE A 43 20.75 11.40 -1.19
CA ILE A 43 21.03 10.00 -0.81
C ILE A 43 19.76 9.15 -0.81
N THR A 44 18.58 9.75 -0.67
CA THR A 44 17.34 9.02 -0.56
C THR A 44 16.91 8.34 -1.86
N LEU A 45 17.32 8.87 -3.01
CA LEU A 45 17.03 8.28 -4.32
C LEU A 45 17.77 6.96 -4.57
N PRO A 46 19.10 6.86 -4.42
CA PRO A 46 19.79 5.58 -4.55
C PRO A 46 19.38 4.60 -3.44
N LEU A 47 19.08 5.08 -2.22
CA LEU A 47 18.53 4.23 -1.16
C LEU A 47 17.14 3.69 -1.52
N ALA A 48 16.28 4.48 -2.16
CA ALA A 48 14.98 4.03 -2.65
C ALA A 48 15.11 2.90 -3.67
N LEU A 49 16.07 3.01 -4.61
CA LEU A 49 16.39 1.91 -5.54
C LEU A 49 16.90 0.67 -4.79
N GLY A 50 17.70 0.87 -3.73
CA GLY A 50 18.12 -0.18 -2.81
C GLY A 50 16.94 -0.88 -2.13
N PHE A 51 15.94 -0.13 -1.67
CA PHE A 51 14.70 -0.68 -1.11
C PHE A 51 13.90 -1.48 -2.14
N ILE A 52 13.83 -1.03 -3.39
CA ILE A 52 13.18 -1.79 -4.47
C ILE A 52 13.90 -3.12 -4.72
N ALA A 53 15.24 -3.11 -4.79
CA ALA A 53 16.02 -4.33 -4.93
C ALA A 53 15.82 -5.27 -3.74
N LEU A 54 15.84 -4.73 -2.51
CA LEU A 54 15.61 -5.48 -1.28
C LEU A 54 14.20 -6.08 -1.23
N ARG A 55 13.19 -5.33 -1.67
CA ARG A 55 11.81 -5.81 -1.80
C ARG A 55 11.73 -7.04 -2.70
N ILE A 56 12.36 -7.00 -3.88
CA ILE A 56 12.36 -8.13 -4.81
C ILE A 56 12.97 -9.39 -4.16
N VAL A 57 14.08 -9.22 -3.43
CA VAL A 57 14.72 -10.33 -2.70
C VAL A 57 13.81 -10.83 -1.58
N PHE A 58 13.25 -9.93 -0.78
CA PHE A 58 12.36 -10.24 0.33
C PHE A 58 11.11 -11.01 -0.12
N GLU A 59 10.45 -10.54 -1.18
CA GLU A 59 9.26 -11.20 -1.71
C GLU A 59 9.56 -12.64 -2.12
N ARG A 60 10.73 -12.87 -2.76
CA ARG A 60 11.15 -14.19 -3.24
C ARG A 60 11.58 -15.14 -2.13
N VAL A 61 12.39 -14.64 -1.20
CA VAL A 61 13.08 -15.46 -0.19
C VAL A 61 12.27 -15.62 1.09
N VAL A 62 11.50 -14.61 1.49
CA VAL A 62 10.81 -14.57 2.78
C VAL A 62 9.29 -14.63 2.59
N ALA A 63 8.72 -13.71 1.82
CA ALA A 63 7.27 -13.55 1.75
C ALA A 63 6.56 -14.75 1.08
N LEU A 64 7.11 -15.27 -0.02
CA LEU A 64 6.53 -16.43 -0.73
C LEU A 64 6.56 -17.72 0.11
N PRO A 65 7.65 -18.10 0.79
CA PRO A 65 7.61 -19.22 1.72
C PRO A 65 6.64 -18.99 2.89
N LEU A 66 6.61 -17.76 3.43
CA LEU A 66 5.72 -17.40 4.52
C LEU A 66 4.24 -17.51 4.14
N SER A 67 3.87 -17.06 2.94
CA SER A 67 2.48 -17.16 2.44
C SER A 67 2.01 -18.61 2.35
N ARG A 68 2.90 -19.51 1.87
CA ARG A 68 2.63 -20.96 1.82
C ARG A 68 2.50 -21.56 3.22
N MET A 69 3.36 -21.17 4.15
CA MET A 69 3.32 -21.65 5.53
C MET A 69 2.05 -21.19 6.26
N MET A 70 1.58 -19.98 5.97
CA MET A 70 0.33 -19.44 6.52
C MET A 70 -0.93 -19.96 5.82
N GLY A 71 -0.78 -20.75 4.75
CA GLY A 71 -1.90 -21.35 4.03
C GLY A 71 -2.65 -20.38 3.11
N VAL A 72 -1.99 -19.32 2.63
CA VAL A 72 -2.57 -18.40 1.65
C VAL A 72 -2.91 -19.18 0.37
N SER A 73 -4.20 -19.24 0.06
CA SER A 73 -4.71 -19.92 -1.13
C SER A 73 -5.16 -18.92 -2.18
N ASP A 74 -4.69 -19.13 -3.41
CA ASP A 74 -5.18 -18.38 -4.56
C ASP A 74 -6.47 -19.03 -5.09
N ARG A 75 -7.49 -18.20 -5.37
CA ARG A 75 -8.72 -18.66 -6.03
C ARG A 75 -8.37 -19.19 -7.42
N ILE A 76 -8.85 -20.39 -7.75
CA ILE A 76 -8.71 -20.94 -9.11
C ILE A 76 -9.66 -20.17 -10.02
N ARG A 77 -9.11 -19.25 -10.82
CA ARG A 77 -9.89 -18.48 -11.79
C ARG A 77 -9.93 -19.21 -13.14
N ALA A 78 -11.11 -19.24 -13.76
CA ALA A 78 -11.30 -19.84 -15.07
C ALA A 78 -10.52 -19.05 -16.13
N ARG A 79 -9.81 -19.77 -17.01
CA ARG A 79 -9.01 -19.16 -18.07
C ARG A 79 -9.87 -18.90 -19.29
N ALA A 80 -9.78 -17.69 -19.83
CA ALA A 80 -10.42 -17.29 -21.07
C ALA A 80 -9.79 -18.10 -22.22
N PRO A 81 -10.60 -18.61 -23.16
CA PRO A 81 -10.11 -19.27 -24.36
C PRO A 81 -9.09 -18.41 -25.13
N ALA A 82 -8.04 -18.98 -25.68
CA ALA A 82 -7.06 -18.21 -26.45
C ALA A 82 -7.65 -17.80 -27.83
N ILE A 83 -8.22 -16.60 -27.91
CA ILE A 83 -8.80 -16.03 -29.13
C ILE A 83 -8.02 -14.76 -29.50
N PRO A 84 -7.04 -14.82 -30.42
CA PRO A 84 -6.11 -13.71 -30.68
C PRO A 84 -6.79 -12.39 -31.07
N LYS A 85 -7.93 -12.46 -31.77
CA LYS A 85 -8.71 -11.27 -32.15
C LYS A 85 -9.34 -10.56 -30.94
N LEU A 86 -9.82 -11.32 -29.95
CA LEU A 86 -10.38 -10.75 -28.72
C LEU A 86 -9.29 -10.23 -27.80
N GLU A 87 -8.13 -10.89 -27.75
CA GLU A 87 -6.97 -10.41 -27.01
C GLU A 87 -6.45 -9.07 -27.58
N ALA A 88 -6.34 -8.97 -28.91
CA ALA A 88 -5.96 -7.72 -29.57
C ALA A 88 -6.96 -6.59 -29.29
N PHE A 89 -8.26 -6.89 -29.33
CA PHE A 89 -9.31 -5.93 -28.98
C PHE A 89 -9.21 -5.49 -27.51
N TYR A 90 -9.01 -6.43 -26.59
CA TYR A 90 -8.88 -6.17 -25.15
C TYR A 90 -7.67 -5.26 -24.84
N MET A 91 -6.51 -5.58 -25.41
CA MET A 91 -5.28 -4.79 -25.25
C MET A 91 -5.40 -3.36 -25.83
N GLN A 92 -6.26 -3.15 -26.84
CA GLN A 92 -6.43 -1.86 -27.48
C GLN A 92 -7.42 -0.93 -26.76
N LYS A 93 -8.45 -1.46 -26.10
CA LYS A 93 -9.61 -0.70 -25.62
C LYS A 93 -9.70 -0.49 -24.11
N ASN A 94 -8.76 -1.04 -23.32
CA ASN A 94 -8.57 -0.79 -21.88
C ASN A 94 -9.91 -0.63 -21.10
N ASN A 95 -10.73 -1.68 -21.13
CA ASN A 95 -12.04 -1.81 -20.46
C ASN A 95 -13.19 -0.88 -20.91
N HIS A 96 -13.01 0.01 -21.89
CA HIS A 96 -14.09 0.87 -22.41
C HIS A 96 -14.48 0.50 -23.83
N TYR A 97 -15.61 -0.20 -23.99
CA TYR A 97 -16.18 -0.54 -25.29
C TYR A 97 -17.64 -0.08 -25.40
N MET A 98 -18.04 0.34 -26.60
CA MET A 98 -19.45 0.63 -26.89
C MET A 98 -20.15 -0.61 -27.42
N GLN A 99 -21.45 -0.75 -27.13
CA GLN A 99 -22.27 -1.90 -27.54
C GLN A 99 -22.23 -2.17 -29.06
N GLY A 100 -22.09 -1.12 -29.88
CA GLY A 100 -21.97 -1.23 -31.34
C GLY A 100 -20.68 -1.92 -31.81
N GLU A 101 -19.59 -1.82 -31.04
CA GLU A 101 -18.29 -2.40 -31.36
C GLU A 101 -18.26 -3.90 -31.06
N LEU A 102 -18.97 -4.33 -30.02
CA LEU A 102 -19.25 -5.73 -29.70
C LEU A 102 -19.96 -6.45 -30.85
N LEU A 103 -20.92 -5.79 -31.51
CA LEU A 103 -21.65 -6.34 -32.66
C LEU A 103 -20.75 -6.54 -33.89
N GLY A 104 -19.83 -5.60 -34.15
CA GLY A 104 -18.82 -5.76 -35.19
C GLY A 104 -17.85 -6.91 -34.89
N LEU A 105 -17.40 -7.01 -33.65
CA LEU A 105 -16.47 -8.06 -33.18
C LEU A 105 -17.12 -9.46 -33.20
N ALA A 106 -18.40 -9.54 -32.82
CA ALA A 106 -19.23 -10.75 -32.91
C ALA A 106 -19.25 -11.33 -34.33
N LYS A 107 -19.50 -10.47 -35.32
CA LYS A 107 -19.53 -10.86 -36.74
C LYS A 107 -18.16 -11.33 -37.26
N HIS A 108 -17.07 -10.72 -36.80
CA HIS A 108 -15.70 -11.04 -37.23
C HIS A 108 -15.10 -12.28 -36.55
N CYS A 109 -15.60 -12.64 -35.37
CA CYS A 109 -15.13 -13.79 -34.58
C CYS A 109 -16.06 -15.01 -34.68
N GLY A 110 -17.25 -14.86 -35.27
CA GLY A 110 -18.26 -15.93 -35.31
C GLY A 110 -18.83 -16.25 -33.93
N LEU A 111 -18.80 -15.29 -33.01
CA LEU A 111 -19.25 -15.45 -31.62
C LEU A 111 -20.48 -14.60 -31.37
N THR A 112 -21.31 -15.02 -30.42
CA THR A 112 -22.41 -14.19 -29.94
C THR A 112 -21.89 -13.05 -29.06
N PRO A 113 -22.61 -11.90 -28.96
CA PRO A 113 -22.24 -10.82 -28.06
C PRO A 113 -22.06 -11.28 -26.60
N ARG A 114 -22.91 -12.20 -26.12
CA ARG A 114 -22.81 -12.80 -24.78
C ARG A 114 -21.54 -13.61 -24.59
N GLN A 115 -21.09 -14.38 -25.59
CA GLN A 115 -19.83 -15.12 -25.52
C GLN A 115 -18.62 -14.18 -25.47
N ILE A 116 -18.68 -13.05 -26.17
CA ILE A 116 -17.63 -12.02 -26.12
C ILE A 116 -17.61 -11.35 -24.74
N GLN A 117 -18.77 -10.98 -24.19
CA GLN A 117 -18.88 -10.43 -22.83
C GLN A 117 -18.33 -11.41 -21.78
N ASN A 118 -18.73 -12.68 -21.83
CA ASN A 118 -18.19 -13.71 -20.94
C ASN A 118 -16.67 -13.90 -21.13
N TRP A 119 -16.17 -13.85 -22.36
CA TRP A 119 -14.74 -13.92 -22.62
C TRP A 119 -13.98 -12.73 -22.01
N LEU A 120 -14.49 -11.51 -22.19
CA LEU A 120 -13.92 -10.29 -21.63
C LEU A 120 -13.92 -10.34 -20.10
N ARG A 121 -15.03 -10.81 -19.50
CA ARG A 121 -15.14 -11.02 -18.05
C ARG A 121 -14.10 -12.03 -17.54
N LEU A 122 -13.98 -13.19 -18.18
CA LEU A 122 -12.96 -14.19 -17.84
C LEU A 122 -11.53 -13.65 -18.02
N ARG A 123 -11.30 -12.83 -19.05
CA ARG A 123 -10.00 -12.23 -19.33
C ARG A 123 -9.61 -11.20 -18.28
N ARG A 124 -10.55 -10.34 -17.87
CA ARG A 124 -10.37 -9.37 -16.77
C ARG A 124 -10.09 -10.08 -15.45
N ASN A 125 -10.86 -11.13 -15.13
CA ASN A 125 -10.65 -11.89 -13.90
C ASN A 125 -9.27 -12.57 -13.85
N GLN A 126 -8.68 -12.92 -14.99
CA GLN A 126 -7.30 -13.42 -15.05
C GLN A 126 -6.23 -12.37 -14.74
N ASP A 127 -6.44 -11.10 -15.11
CA ASP A 127 -5.45 -10.04 -14.85
C ASP A 127 -5.40 -9.62 -13.39
N ARG A 128 -6.46 -9.93 -12.63
CA ARG A 128 -6.54 -9.58 -11.22
C ARG A 128 -5.36 -10.21 -10.45
N PRO A 129 -4.75 -9.49 -9.51
CA PRO A 129 -3.65 -10.01 -8.71
C PRO A 129 -4.09 -11.22 -7.86
N SER A 130 -3.14 -12.12 -7.59
CA SER A 130 -3.34 -13.27 -6.73
C SER A 130 -3.28 -12.86 -5.25
N ASN A 131 -3.96 -13.61 -4.36
CA ASN A 131 -3.89 -13.37 -2.92
C ASN A 131 -2.46 -13.52 -2.42
N THR A 132 -1.70 -14.44 -3.01
CA THR A 132 -0.26 -14.59 -2.74
C THR A 132 0.51 -13.31 -3.05
N LYS A 133 0.24 -12.65 -4.19
CA LYS A 133 0.88 -11.37 -4.54
C LYS A 133 0.50 -10.27 -3.53
N LYS A 134 -0.80 -10.11 -3.25
CA LYS A 134 -1.31 -9.12 -2.27
C LYS A 134 -0.69 -9.34 -0.87
N PHE A 135 -0.56 -10.60 -0.44
CA PHE A 135 0.10 -10.97 0.81
C PHE A 135 1.58 -10.59 0.82
N CYS A 136 2.31 -10.87 -0.26
CA CYS A 136 3.74 -10.56 -0.33
C CYS A 136 3.97 -9.05 -0.23
N GLU A 137 3.20 -8.25 -0.97
CA GLU A 137 3.27 -6.78 -0.89
C GLU A 137 2.94 -6.26 0.51
N ALA A 138 1.88 -6.79 1.15
CA ALA A 138 1.50 -6.41 2.51
C ALA A 138 2.59 -6.79 3.53
N SER A 139 3.20 -7.97 3.38
CA SER A 139 4.26 -8.43 4.29
C SER A 139 5.53 -7.60 4.21
N TRP A 140 5.88 -7.09 3.02
CA TRP A 140 7.02 -6.18 2.85
C TRP A 140 6.79 -4.87 3.60
N ARG A 141 5.61 -4.26 3.42
CA ARG A 141 5.22 -3.03 4.11
C ARG A 141 5.13 -3.25 5.62
N PHE A 142 4.56 -4.37 6.07
CA PHE A 142 4.50 -4.74 7.48
C PHE A 142 5.88 -4.77 8.13
N VAL A 143 6.85 -5.47 7.54
CA VAL A 143 8.20 -5.57 8.10
C VAL A 143 8.87 -4.20 8.18
N PHE A 144 8.73 -3.39 7.13
CA PHE A 144 9.29 -2.03 7.14
C PHE A 144 8.67 -1.17 8.25
N TYR A 145 7.34 -1.03 8.29
CA TYR A 145 6.66 -0.18 9.26
C TYR A 145 6.88 -0.64 10.70
N LEU A 146 6.98 -1.96 10.95
CA LEU A 146 7.30 -2.48 12.27
C LEU A 146 8.71 -2.06 12.72
N ILE A 147 9.70 -2.17 11.83
CA ILE A 147 11.08 -1.76 12.12
C ILE A 147 11.17 -0.25 12.29
N ALA A 148 10.53 0.52 11.40
CA ALA A 148 10.52 1.98 11.42
C ALA A 148 9.87 2.51 12.72
N PHE A 149 8.70 2.00 13.09
CA PHE A 149 8.04 2.37 14.36
C PHE A 149 8.92 2.04 15.58
N ALA A 150 9.49 0.83 15.64
CA ALA A 150 10.35 0.43 16.76
C ALA A 150 11.63 1.28 16.85
N ALA A 151 12.27 1.55 15.72
CA ALA A 151 13.47 2.39 15.64
C ALA A 151 13.16 3.85 15.98
N GLY A 152 12.05 4.40 15.47
CA GLY A 152 11.59 5.75 15.76
C GLY A 152 11.27 5.94 17.24
N LEU A 153 10.56 4.98 17.85
CA LEU A 153 10.26 5.02 19.28
C LEU A 153 11.55 4.96 20.11
N ALA A 154 12.47 4.05 19.79
CA ALA A 154 13.75 3.92 20.48
C ALA A 154 14.62 5.18 20.35
N ALA A 155 14.61 5.83 19.17
CA ALA A 155 15.36 7.06 18.93
C ALA A 155 14.76 8.27 19.68
N LEU A 156 13.43 8.33 19.81
CA LEU A 156 12.74 9.52 20.31
C LEU A 156 12.39 9.48 21.79
N ILE A 157 12.19 8.31 22.40
CA ILE A 157 11.70 8.21 23.79
C ILE A 157 12.60 8.91 24.82
N ALA A 158 13.90 8.97 24.56
CA ALA A 158 14.89 9.63 25.42
C ALA A 158 15.06 11.13 25.11
N THR A 159 14.44 11.65 24.04
CA THR A 159 14.58 13.05 23.62
C THR A 159 13.59 13.95 24.37
N PRO A 160 13.97 15.17 24.76
CA PRO A 160 13.07 16.08 25.49
C PRO A 160 11.79 16.42 24.72
N TRP A 161 11.88 16.57 23.40
CA TRP A 161 10.75 16.99 22.57
C TRP A 161 9.70 15.91 22.33
N PHE A 162 10.00 14.65 22.66
CA PHE A 162 8.99 13.60 22.72
C PHE A 162 7.98 13.82 23.85
N TRP A 163 8.41 14.44 24.96
CA TRP A 163 7.58 14.69 26.13
C TRP A 163 7.05 16.13 26.18
N ASP A 164 7.89 17.11 25.83
CA ASP A 164 7.51 18.53 25.74
C ASP A 164 7.68 19.07 24.33
N HIS A 165 6.56 19.31 23.64
CA HIS A 165 6.55 19.79 22.27
C HIS A 165 7.12 21.22 22.11
N ARG A 166 7.25 22.01 23.20
CA ARG A 166 7.96 23.30 23.13
C ARG A 166 9.44 23.12 22.81
N GLU A 167 10.04 22.01 23.24
CA GLU A 167 11.44 21.68 22.96
C GLU A 167 11.69 21.37 21.48
N CYS A 168 10.65 21.15 20.67
CA CYS A 168 10.77 21.12 19.20
C CYS A 168 11.30 22.43 18.63
N TRP A 169 10.99 23.56 19.26
CA TRP A 169 11.28 24.90 18.76
C TRP A 169 12.47 25.57 19.45
N ARG A 170 12.90 25.01 20.59
CA ARG A 170 14.01 25.57 21.35
C ARG A 170 15.31 25.55 20.53
N GLY A 171 15.94 26.71 20.41
CA GLY A 171 17.16 26.89 19.62
C GLY A 171 16.94 26.84 18.10
N TYR A 172 15.69 26.82 17.63
CA TYR A 172 15.38 26.96 16.21
C TYR A 172 15.84 28.34 15.70
N PRO A 173 16.43 28.44 14.49
CA PRO A 173 16.69 27.36 13.52
C PRO A 173 18.06 26.67 13.66
N ARG A 174 18.87 27.03 14.65
CA ARG A 174 20.19 26.43 14.88
C ARG A 174 20.09 25.20 15.81
N GLN A 175 19.41 24.17 15.32
CA GLN A 175 19.29 22.90 16.03
C GLN A 175 20.25 21.85 15.45
N PRO A 176 21.16 21.27 16.26
CA PRO A 176 22.04 20.21 15.78
C PRO A 176 21.26 18.92 15.50
N LEU A 177 21.65 18.25 14.43
CA LEU A 177 21.10 16.98 13.95
C LEU A 177 21.86 15.80 14.57
N ALA A 178 21.16 14.99 15.37
CA ALA A 178 21.70 13.72 15.82
C ALA A 178 21.73 12.70 14.67
N ASP A 179 22.78 11.87 14.62
CA ASP A 179 22.94 10.85 13.57
C ASP A 179 21.79 9.82 13.53
N THR A 180 21.17 9.54 14.68
CA THR A 180 19.99 8.66 14.77
C THR A 180 18.80 9.26 14.03
N HIS A 181 18.51 10.54 14.22
CA HIS A 181 17.43 11.24 13.53
C HIS A 181 17.73 11.41 12.04
N TYR A 182 19.01 11.62 11.68
CA TYR A 182 19.44 11.65 10.29
C TYR A 182 19.06 10.34 9.57
N TRP A 183 19.51 9.19 10.09
CA TRP A 183 19.23 7.91 9.43
C TRP A 183 17.76 7.53 9.45
N TYR A 184 17.04 7.86 10.53
CA TYR A 184 15.59 7.68 10.59
C TYR A 184 14.90 8.44 9.44
N TYR A 185 15.24 9.71 9.26
CA TYR A 185 14.72 10.54 8.17
C TYR A 185 15.07 9.99 6.78
N MET A 186 16.33 9.65 6.56
CA MET A 186 16.81 9.20 5.24
C MET A 186 16.18 7.87 4.86
N LEU A 187 16.12 6.89 5.77
CA LEU A 187 15.57 5.57 5.47
C LEU A 187 14.07 5.64 5.20
N GLU A 188 13.33 6.42 5.98
CA GLU A 188 11.89 6.54 5.81
C GLU A 188 11.53 7.29 4.53
N LEU A 189 12.17 8.43 4.25
CA LEU A 189 11.96 9.15 2.98
C LEU A 189 12.32 8.28 1.76
N SER A 190 13.40 7.50 1.85
CA SER A 190 13.79 6.56 0.78
C SER A 190 12.75 5.46 0.57
N PHE A 191 12.13 4.96 1.64
CA PHE A 191 11.06 3.98 1.53
C PHE A 191 9.82 4.58 0.87
N TYR A 192 9.42 5.80 1.25
CA TYR A 192 8.31 6.50 0.58
C TYR A 192 8.57 6.76 -0.91
N TRP A 193 9.81 7.11 -1.28
CA TRP A 193 10.22 7.17 -2.68
C TRP A 193 10.06 5.81 -3.38
N SER A 194 10.48 4.72 -2.73
CA SER A 194 10.33 3.37 -3.29
C SER A 194 8.86 2.99 -3.52
N LEU A 195 7.96 3.36 -2.61
CA LEU A 195 6.52 3.16 -2.76
C LEU A 195 5.95 3.97 -3.92
N LEU A 196 6.33 5.25 -4.04
CA LEU A 196 5.88 6.11 -5.13
C LEU A 196 6.35 5.59 -6.50
N LEU A 197 7.60 5.13 -6.61
CA LEU A 197 8.15 4.59 -7.86
C LEU A 197 7.49 3.26 -8.26
N CYS A 198 7.09 2.44 -7.28
CA CYS A 198 6.42 1.16 -7.54
C CYS A 198 4.89 1.28 -7.68
N VAL A 199 4.30 2.46 -7.43
CA VAL A 199 2.84 2.65 -7.32
C VAL A 199 2.06 2.21 -8.58
N SER A 200 2.66 2.29 -9.76
CA SER A 200 2.04 1.90 -11.03
C SER A 200 2.03 0.39 -11.28
N VAL A 201 2.91 -0.35 -10.60
CA VAL A 201 3.09 -1.81 -10.72
C VAL A 201 2.42 -2.56 -9.56
N ASP A 202 2.31 -1.89 -8.40
CA ASP A 202 1.60 -2.35 -7.23
C ASP A 202 0.09 -2.48 -7.52
N VAL A 203 -0.58 -3.29 -6.70
CA VAL A 203 -2.02 -3.50 -6.82
C VAL A 203 -2.78 -2.19 -6.57
N LYS A 204 -3.57 -1.75 -7.56
CA LYS A 204 -4.37 -0.53 -7.48
C LYS A 204 -5.62 -0.75 -6.62
N ARG A 205 -5.85 0.17 -5.70
CA ARG A 205 -6.99 0.21 -4.77
C ARG A 205 -7.94 1.35 -5.14
N LYS A 206 -9.18 1.34 -4.63
CA LYS A 206 -10.17 2.41 -4.88
C LYS A 206 -9.71 3.80 -4.44
N ASP A 207 -8.89 3.87 -3.40
CA ASP A 207 -8.34 5.12 -2.90
C ASP A 207 -6.97 5.45 -3.53
N PHE A 208 -6.72 4.98 -4.76
CA PHE A 208 -5.44 5.17 -5.46
C PHE A 208 -5.06 6.65 -5.61
N ARG A 209 -6.04 7.51 -5.93
CA ARG A 209 -5.79 8.94 -6.14
C ARG A 209 -5.41 9.63 -4.84
N GLU A 210 -6.16 9.36 -3.78
CA GLU A 210 -5.94 9.86 -2.43
C GLU A 210 -4.59 9.37 -1.90
N GLN A 211 -4.24 8.11 -2.15
CA GLN A 211 -2.95 7.53 -1.78
C GLN A 211 -1.77 8.19 -2.54
N ILE A 212 -1.92 8.54 -3.83
CA ILE A 212 -0.88 9.29 -4.57
C ILE A 212 -0.72 10.70 -3.99
N ILE A 213 -1.83 11.42 -3.77
CA ILE A 213 -1.80 12.77 -3.19
C ILE A 213 -1.09 12.73 -1.83
N HIS A 214 -1.40 11.73 -1.01
CA HIS A 214 -0.71 11.48 0.26
C HIS A 214 0.79 11.26 0.09
N HIS A 215 1.24 10.37 -0.82
CA HIS A 215 2.67 10.09 -1.00
C HIS A 215 3.43 11.33 -1.46
N ILE A 216 2.86 12.10 -2.39
CA ILE A 216 3.47 13.35 -2.85
C ILE A 216 3.52 14.36 -1.69
N ALA A 217 2.41 14.55 -0.97
CA ALA A 217 2.35 15.47 0.16
C ALA A 217 3.35 15.10 1.27
N THR A 218 3.46 13.82 1.63
CA THR A 218 4.39 13.33 2.66
C THR A 218 5.84 13.44 2.23
N ILE A 219 6.21 13.08 1.00
CA ILE A 219 7.58 13.24 0.47
C ILE A 219 7.99 14.72 0.46
N VAL A 220 7.09 15.60 0.00
CA VAL A 220 7.35 17.06 0.00
C VAL A 220 7.43 17.59 1.42
N LEU A 221 6.54 17.18 2.32
CA LEU A 221 6.54 17.57 3.74
C LEU A 221 7.83 17.15 4.43
N MET A 222 8.29 15.92 4.22
CA MET A 222 9.54 15.40 4.76
C MET A 222 10.75 16.16 4.19
N GLY A 223 10.83 16.30 2.87
CA GLY A 223 11.93 17.03 2.22
C GLY A 223 12.01 18.49 2.69
N PHE A 224 10.85 19.16 2.82
CA PHE A 224 10.77 20.51 3.35
C PHE A 224 11.18 20.57 4.82
N SER A 225 10.65 19.68 5.65
CA SER A 225 10.93 19.66 7.09
C SER A 225 12.42 19.42 7.37
N TYR A 226 13.07 18.53 6.62
CA TYR A 226 14.51 18.35 6.74
C TYR A 226 15.29 19.61 6.32
N SER A 227 14.97 20.16 5.14
CA SER A 227 15.68 21.31 4.58
C SER A 227 15.54 22.58 5.45
N GLY A 228 14.38 22.79 6.07
CA GLY A 228 14.11 23.90 6.97
C GLY A 228 14.48 23.65 8.43
N ASN A 229 15.19 22.56 8.75
CA ASN A 229 15.54 22.16 10.11
C ASN A 229 14.33 22.02 11.08
N TYR A 230 13.20 21.56 10.56
CA TYR A 230 12.02 21.13 11.34
C TYR A 230 12.14 19.66 11.78
N VAL A 231 13.36 19.11 11.88
CA VAL A 231 13.61 17.68 12.05
C VAL A 231 12.94 17.13 13.31
N ARG A 232 13.01 17.85 14.44
CA ARG A 232 12.38 17.42 15.71
C ARG A 232 10.88 17.17 15.53
N VAL A 233 10.15 18.12 14.94
CA VAL A 233 8.73 17.96 14.63
C VAL A 233 8.51 16.85 13.61
N GLY A 234 9.30 16.82 12.53
CA GLY A 234 9.19 15.82 11.47
C GLY A 234 9.30 14.39 12.01
N THR A 235 10.24 14.14 12.93
CA THR A 235 10.38 12.81 13.56
C THR A 235 9.17 12.41 14.41
N LEU A 236 8.48 13.35 15.05
CA LEU A 236 7.22 13.09 15.76
C LEU A 236 6.08 12.78 14.78
N VAL A 237 6.00 13.52 13.66
CA VAL A 237 5.04 13.24 12.58
C VAL A 237 5.21 11.79 12.13
N MET A 238 6.43 11.42 11.70
CA MET A 238 6.78 10.07 11.24
C MET A 238 6.39 8.98 12.26
N LEU A 239 6.80 9.14 13.54
CA LEU A 239 6.50 8.16 14.58
C LEU A 239 4.99 7.97 14.83
N VAL A 240 4.25 9.08 14.92
CA VAL A 240 2.78 9.04 15.07
C VAL A 240 2.16 8.34 13.88
N HIS A 241 2.75 8.48 12.69
CA HIS A 241 2.21 7.89 11.48
C HIS A 241 2.43 6.37 11.44
N ASP A 242 3.66 5.93 11.64
CA ASP A 242 4.02 4.51 11.60
C ASP A 242 3.34 3.65 12.66
N SER A 243 2.86 4.26 13.75
CA SER A 243 2.23 3.56 14.89
C SER A 243 1.01 2.68 14.52
N SER A 244 0.24 3.06 13.50
CA SER A 244 -0.93 2.29 13.02
C SER A 244 -0.63 1.38 11.84
N ASP A 245 0.43 1.67 11.09
CA ASP A 245 0.52 1.19 9.70
C ASP A 245 0.98 -0.27 9.65
N PHE A 246 1.85 -0.70 10.57
CA PHE A 246 2.18 -2.12 10.72
C PHE A 246 0.95 -2.95 11.15
N LEU A 247 0.03 -2.39 11.96
CA LEU A 247 -1.20 -3.09 12.34
C LEU A 247 -2.11 -3.31 11.13
N LEU A 248 -2.27 -2.29 10.29
CA LEU A 248 -3.05 -2.38 9.05
C LEU A 248 -2.50 -3.46 8.11
N GLU A 249 -1.20 -3.45 7.85
CA GLU A 249 -0.57 -4.42 6.95
C GLU A 249 -0.63 -5.84 7.54
N SER A 250 -0.52 -5.98 8.86
CA SER A 250 -0.71 -7.28 9.53
C SER A 250 -2.14 -7.80 9.37
N ALA A 251 -3.17 -6.95 9.53
CA ALA A 251 -4.56 -7.35 9.33
C ALA A 251 -4.81 -7.85 7.90
N LYS A 252 -4.25 -7.15 6.89
CA LYS A 252 -4.31 -7.58 5.48
C LYS A 252 -3.66 -8.95 5.28
N MET A 253 -2.48 -9.19 5.84
CA MET A 253 -1.80 -10.48 5.76
C MET A 253 -2.68 -11.63 6.28
N PHE A 254 -3.30 -11.46 7.45
CA PHE A 254 -4.19 -12.47 8.03
C PHE A 254 -5.51 -12.62 7.26
N ASN A 255 -6.03 -11.54 6.66
CA ASN A 255 -7.17 -11.62 5.74
C ASN A 255 -6.87 -12.54 4.54
N TYR A 256 -5.71 -12.34 3.90
CA TYR A 256 -5.31 -13.17 2.75
C TYR A 256 -4.99 -14.62 3.13
N ALA A 257 -4.53 -14.86 4.36
CA ALA A 257 -4.34 -16.21 4.92
C ALA A 257 -5.66 -16.89 5.35
N GLY A 258 -6.79 -16.18 5.32
CA GLY A 258 -8.10 -16.71 5.74
C GLY A 258 -8.30 -16.77 7.25
N TRP A 259 -7.43 -16.15 8.06
CA TRP A 259 -7.50 -16.15 9.52
C TRP A 259 -8.43 -15.03 10.02
N ARG A 260 -9.73 -15.20 9.79
CA ARG A 260 -10.76 -14.16 10.01
C ARG A 260 -10.73 -13.57 11.42
N ARG A 261 -10.74 -14.39 12.48
CA ARG A 261 -10.75 -13.89 13.87
C ARG A 261 -9.56 -12.98 14.19
N THR A 262 -8.36 -13.37 13.75
CA THR A 262 -7.13 -12.62 13.97
C THR A 262 -7.14 -11.34 13.15
N CYS A 263 -7.57 -11.41 11.89
CA CYS A 263 -7.77 -10.25 11.03
C CYS A 263 -8.73 -9.23 11.65
N ASP A 264 -9.91 -9.66 12.09
CA ASP A 264 -10.94 -8.80 12.67
C ASP A 264 -10.44 -8.13 13.96
N THR A 265 -9.75 -8.89 14.82
CA THR A 265 -9.16 -8.36 16.04
C THR A 265 -8.09 -7.30 15.73
N LEU A 266 -7.19 -7.59 14.79
CA LEU A 266 -6.15 -6.65 14.37
C LEU A 266 -6.74 -5.42 13.69
N PHE A 267 -7.82 -5.56 12.92
CA PHE A 267 -8.52 -4.44 12.30
C PHE A 267 -9.13 -3.50 13.34
N VAL A 268 -9.78 -4.04 14.39
CA VAL A 268 -10.31 -3.22 15.49
C VAL A 268 -9.19 -2.51 16.24
N VAL A 269 -8.10 -3.21 16.56
CA VAL A 269 -6.92 -2.60 17.21
C VAL A 269 -6.31 -1.50 16.33
N PHE A 270 -6.13 -1.78 15.04
CA PHE A 270 -5.69 -0.80 14.04
C PHE A 270 -6.60 0.44 14.05
N ALA A 271 -7.91 0.26 13.99
CA ALA A 271 -8.85 1.36 13.93
C ALA A 271 -8.78 2.26 15.18
N VAL A 272 -8.68 1.66 16.37
CA VAL A 272 -8.51 2.41 17.62
C VAL A 272 -7.20 3.20 17.61
N VAL A 273 -6.08 2.54 17.27
CA VAL A 273 -4.76 3.19 17.22
C VAL A 273 -4.78 4.32 16.19
N PHE A 274 -5.30 4.09 14.98
CA PHE A 274 -5.40 5.08 13.92
C PHE A 274 -6.22 6.31 14.36
N LEU A 275 -7.40 6.12 14.96
CA LEU A 275 -8.24 7.24 15.40
C LEU A 275 -7.54 8.06 16.49
N VAL A 276 -6.90 7.41 17.47
CA VAL A 276 -6.18 8.11 18.53
C VAL A 276 -4.97 8.84 17.97
N THR A 277 -4.13 8.19 17.18
CA THR A 277 -2.87 8.77 16.72
C THR A 277 -3.10 9.85 15.67
N ARG A 278 -4.02 9.63 14.72
CA ARG A 278 -4.24 10.54 13.58
C ARG A 278 -5.30 11.62 13.81
N LEU A 279 -6.31 11.39 14.65
CA LEU A 279 -7.37 12.39 14.91
C LEU A 279 -7.26 13.08 16.28
N VAL A 280 -6.47 12.55 17.21
CA VAL A 280 -6.26 13.18 18.53
C VAL A 280 -4.83 13.66 18.67
N ILE A 281 -3.85 12.76 18.68
CA ILE A 281 -2.45 13.09 18.95
C ILE A 281 -1.90 14.04 17.90
N PHE A 282 -2.02 13.69 16.61
CA PHE A 282 -1.46 14.49 15.53
C PHE A 282 -2.03 15.93 15.47
N PRO A 283 -3.35 16.19 15.43
CA PRO A 283 -3.85 17.55 15.39
C PRO A 283 -3.65 18.31 16.71
N CYS A 284 -3.88 17.67 17.87
CA CYS A 284 -3.82 18.37 19.16
C CYS A 284 -2.41 18.60 19.68
N GLN A 285 -1.42 17.79 19.28
CA GLN A 285 -0.04 17.95 19.72
C GLN A 285 0.85 18.49 18.60
N VAL A 286 0.93 17.79 17.47
CA VAL A 286 1.87 18.13 16.40
C VAL A 286 1.44 19.37 15.64
N VAL A 287 0.21 19.39 15.09
CA VAL A 287 -0.31 20.53 14.33
C VAL A 287 -0.49 21.76 15.23
N TYR A 288 -0.96 21.57 16.47
CA TYR A 288 -1.02 22.66 17.45
C TYR A 288 0.37 23.24 17.76
N SER A 289 1.39 22.38 17.90
CA SER A 289 2.77 22.83 18.12
C SER A 289 3.29 23.67 16.95
N THR A 290 3.00 23.27 15.71
CA THR A 290 3.46 23.98 14.50
C THR A 290 2.65 25.21 14.12
N LEU A 291 1.39 25.32 14.55
CA LEU A 291 0.52 26.47 14.25
C LEU A 291 0.50 27.52 15.37
N VAL A 292 0.62 27.10 16.62
CA VAL A 292 0.41 27.97 17.78
C VAL A 292 1.70 28.16 18.54
N VAL A 293 2.32 27.06 19.01
CA VAL A 293 3.51 27.14 19.88
C VAL A 293 4.70 27.72 19.13
N SER A 294 4.88 27.37 17.86
CA SER A 294 6.04 27.79 17.09
C SER A 294 6.13 29.31 16.95
N VAL A 295 4.99 30.02 16.90
CA VAL A 295 4.93 31.49 16.76
C VAL A 295 5.56 32.22 17.95
N ASP A 296 5.66 31.57 19.11
CA ASP A 296 6.40 32.10 20.27
C ASP A 296 7.92 32.14 20.02
N PHE A 297 8.44 31.33 19.08
CA PHE A 297 9.87 31.12 18.84
C PHE A 297 10.34 31.62 17.47
N LEU A 298 9.48 31.65 16.46
CA LEU A 298 9.81 32.04 15.08
C LEU A 298 9.01 33.25 14.62
N GLN A 299 9.65 34.11 13.83
CA GLN A 299 8.94 35.10 13.04
C GLN A 299 8.23 34.39 11.89
N ILE A 300 7.01 34.82 11.56
CA ILE A 300 6.21 34.20 10.50
C ILE A 300 6.83 34.53 9.14
N PHE A 301 7.09 33.51 8.33
CA PHE A 301 7.64 33.62 6.98
C PHE A 301 6.86 32.71 6.00
N PRO A 302 7.01 32.85 4.67
CA PRO A 302 6.23 32.06 3.71
C PRO A 302 6.32 30.54 3.92
N GLY A 303 7.51 30.00 4.19
CA GLY A 303 7.73 28.59 4.46
C GLY A 303 6.94 28.05 5.66
N TYR A 304 6.65 28.87 6.67
CA TYR A 304 5.77 28.49 7.78
C TYR A 304 4.35 28.15 7.31
N TYR A 305 3.79 28.97 6.41
CA TYR A 305 2.44 28.71 5.85
C TYR A 305 2.45 27.48 4.95
N PHE A 306 3.50 27.30 4.15
CA PHE A 306 3.64 26.15 3.27
C PHE A 306 3.68 24.83 4.06
N PHE A 307 4.55 24.74 5.08
CA PHE A 307 4.67 23.55 5.92
C PHE A 307 3.37 23.20 6.64
N ASN A 308 2.74 24.18 7.29
CA ASN A 308 1.46 23.96 7.96
C ASN A 308 0.32 23.64 6.99
N GLY A 309 0.32 24.23 5.79
CA GLY A 309 -0.63 23.89 4.73
C GLY A 309 -0.55 22.40 4.35
N LEU A 310 0.67 21.87 4.18
CA LEU A 310 0.87 20.44 3.90
C LEU A 310 0.43 19.54 5.06
N LEU A 311 0.68 19.94 6.32
CA LEU A 311 0.17 19.21 7.50
C LEU A 311 -1.37 19.18 7.55
N LEU A 312 -2.04 20.26 7.15
CA LEU A 312 -3.49 20.33 7.09
C LEU A 312 -4.07 19.48 5.95
N VAL A 313 -3.40 19.43 4.79
CA VAL A 313 -3.75 18.49 3.70
C VAL A 313 -3.65 17.06 4.22
N LEU A 314 -2.58 16.74 4.94
CA LEU A 314 -2.39 15.41 5.54
C LEU A 314 -3.49 15.09 6.57
N GLN A 315 -3.87 16.06 7.41
CA GLN A 315 -4.99 15.92 8.34
C GLN A 315 -6.32 15.66 7.63
N ALA A 316 -6.60 16.36 6.53
CA ALA A 316 -7.83 16.17 5.76
C ALA A 316 -7.93 14.74 5.18
N LEU A 317 -6.81 14.20 4.69
CA LEU A 317 -6.73 12.81 4.23
C LEU A 317 -6.96 11.82 5.37
N HIS A 318 -6.43 12.07 6.57
CA HIS A 318 -6.72 11.23 7.74
C HIS A 318 -8.19 11.23 8.13
N VAL A 319 -8.87 12.39 8.05
CA VAL A 319 -10.32 12.47 8.30
C VAL A 319 -11.09 11.66 7.26
N PHE A 320 -10.69 11.73 5.98
CA PHE A 320 -11.27 10.91 4.92
C PHE A 320 -11.12 9.41 5.20
N TRP A 321 -9.92 8.92 5.52
CA TRP A 321 -9.73 7.50 5.83
C TRP A 321 -10.39 7.09 7.15
N ALA A 322 -10.43 7.96 8.16
CA ALA A 322 -11.15 7.69 9.39
C ALA A 322 -12.65 7.48 9.14
N TYR A 323 -13.25 8.26 8.23
CA TYR A 323 -14.63 8.05 7.80
C TYR A 323 -14.83 6.65 7.19
N LEU A 324 -13.92 6.20 6.31
CA LEU A 324 -13.99 4.85 5.73
C LEU A 324 -13.85 3.75 6.80
N ILE A 325 -12.89 3.91 7.71
CA ILE A 325 -12.67 2.96 8.81
C ILE A 325 -13.90 2.88 9.73
N LEU A 326 -14.49 4.02 10.08
CA LEU A 326 -15.69 4.06 10.91
C LEU A 326 -16.91 3.45 10.20
N ARG A 327 -17.05 3.67 8.90
CA ARG A 327 -18.10 3.04 8.08
C ARG A 327 -17.97 1.51 8.08
N MET A 328 -16.74 1.01 7.93
CA MET A 328 -16.46 -0.43 8.02
C MET A 328 -16.74 -1.00 9.42
N LEU A 329 -16.34 -0.29 10.49
CA LEU A 329 -16.63 -0.70 11.86
C LEU A 329 -18.14 -0.72 12.15
N TYR A 330 -18.89 0.26 11.63
CA TYR A 330 -20.34 0.26 11.73
C TYR A 330 -20.94 -0.99 11.07
N LYS A 331 -20.54 -1.30 9.83
CA LYS A 331 -20.97 -2.54 9.17
C LYS A 331 -20.60 -3.79 9.98
N PHE A 332 -19.39 -3.85 10.52
CA PHE A 332 -18.91 -4.97 11.34
C PHE A 332 -19.79 -5.22 12.57
N ILE A 333 -20.11 -4.16 13.32
CA ILE A 333 -20.86 -4.26 14.58
C ILE A 333 -22.34 -4.55 14.34
N PHE A 334 -22.95 -3.93 13.32
CA PHE A 334 -24.40 -3.97 13.13
C PHE A 334 -24.88 -5.09 12.18
N LEU A 335 -24.09 -5.49 11.18
CA LEU A 335 -24.51 -6.50 10.20
C LEU A 335 -23.97 -7.90 10.50
N GLY A 336 -23.01 -8.05 11.43
CA GLY A 336 -22.49 -9.36 11.88
C GLY A 336 -21.83 -10.23 10.80
N LYS A 337 -21.72 -9.72 9.57
CA LYS A 337 -20.99 -10.28 8.45
C LYS A 337 -20.01 -9.23 7.96
N VAL A 338 -18.73 -9.56 8.02
CA VAL A 338 -17.69 -8.88 7.25
C VAL A 338 -17.92 -9.26 5.79
N GLU A 339 -18.84 -8.58 5.13
CA GLU A 339 -18.58 -8.27 3.73
C GLU A 339 -17.37 -7.34 3.70
N ARG A 340 -16.50 -7.61 2.74
CA ARG A 340 -15.07 -7.33 2.78
C ARG A 340 -14.73 -5.85 2.94
N ASP A 341 -13.47 -5.60 3.27
CA ASP A 341 -12.83 -4.28 3.31
C ASP A 341 -13.34 -3.38 2.18
N GLU A 342 -14.00 -2.25 2.47
CA GLU A 342 -14.50 -1.33 1.43
C GLU A 342 -13.34 -0.68 0.67
N ARG A 343 -12.13 -0.68 1.25
CA ARG A 343 -10.87 -0.32 0.60
C ARG A 343 -10.29 -1.47 -0.23
N SER A 344 -11.05 -2.54 -0.44
CA SER A 344 -10.70 -3.59 -1.40
C SER A 344 -10.49 -2.99 -2.79
N ASP A 345 -9.77 -3.72 -3.63
CA ASP A 345 -9.42 -3.25 -4.96
C ASP A 345 -10.69 -2.98 -5.79
N GLU A 346 -10.68 -1.99 -6.69
CA GLU A 346 -11.82 -1.66 -7.58
C GLU A 346 -12.35 -2.91 -8.28
N GLU A 347 -11.44 -3.80 -8.65
CA GLU A 347 -11.75 -5.06 -9.31
C GLU A 347 -12.52 -6.02 -8.39
N ASP A 348 -12.22 -6.09 -7.08
CA ASP A 348 -12.85 -7.04 -6.15
C ASP A 348 -14.37 -6.77 -5.96
N GLU A 349 -14.84 -5.53 -6.06
CA GLU A 349 -16.28 -5.18 -6.01
C GLU A 349 -17.03 -5.52 -7.30
N GLU A 350 -16.43 -5.30 -8.47
CA GLU A 350 -17.03 -5.69 -9.75
C GLU A 350 -17.30 -7.21 -9.80
N GLU A 351 -16.53 -8.04 -9.08
CA GLU A 351 -16.82 -9.49 -8.99
C GLU A 351 -18.10 -9.79 -8.19
N GLU A 352 -18.37 -9.05 -7.12
CA GLU A 352 -19.48 -9.31 -6.20
C GLU A 352 -20.80 -8.74 -6.73
N GLU A 353 -20.81 -7.53 -7.29
CA GLU A 353 -21.98 -7.01 -8.02
C GLU A 353 -22.36 -7.95 -9.18
N GLU A 354 -21.37 -8.54 -9.86
CA GLU A 354 -21.60 -9.50 -10.94
C GLU A 354 -21.93 -10.93 -10.47
N GLU A 355 -21.57 -11.34 -9.24
CA GLU A 355 -22.01 -12.60 -8.63
C GLU A 355 -23.46 -12.46 -8.08
N GLU A 356 -23.82 -11.29 -7.58
CA GLU A 356 -25.18 -10.94 -7.17
C GLU A 356 -26.14 -10.84 -8.37
N GLU A 357 -25.72 -10.20 -9.47
CA GLU A 357 -26.50 -10.17 -10.73
C GLU A 357 -26.72 -11.57 -11.33
N GLU A 358 -25.74 -12.48 -11.23
CA GLU A 358 -25.93 -13.88 -11.64
C GLU A 358 -26.88 -14.66 -10.71
N GLY A 359 -26.99 -14.26 -9.44
CA GLY A 359 -27.95 -14.81 -8.48
C GLY A 359 -29.38 -14.33 -8.73
N ASP A 360 -29.55 -13.06 -9.09
CA ASP A 360 -30.85 -12.40 -9.28
C ASP A 360 -31.51 -12.70 -10.64
N CYS A 361 -30.72 -13.06 -11.66
CA CYS A 361 -31.24 -13.42 -12.99
C CYS A 361 -31.96 -14.79 -13.07
N THR A 362 -32.41 -15.36 -11.96
CA THR A 362 -33.06 -16.68 -11.92
C THR A 362 -34.48 -16.70 -11.36
N GLU A 363 -35.26 -15.64 -11.57
CA GLU A 363 -36.73 -15.74 -11.48
C GLU A 363 -37.34 -16.11 -12.84
N GLY A 364 -37.33 -17.41 -13.16
CA GLY A 364 -38.02 -17.96 -14.31
C GLY A 364 -37.58 -19.37 -14.70
N GLU A 365 -38.31 -20.37 -14.18
CA GLU A 365 -38.30 -21.81 -14.50
C GLU A 365 -37.28 -22.75 -13.77
N PRO A 366 -37.71 -23.95 -13.34
CA PRO A 366 -36.95 -24.80 -12.43
C PRO A 366 -35.98 -25.73 -13.16
N CYS A 367 -34.68 -25.42 -13.17
CA CYS A 367 -33.61 -26.30 -13.69
C CYS A 367 -32.40 -26.42 -12.73
N TRP A 368 -32.65 -26.38 -11.43
CA TRP A 368 -31.60 -26.38 -10.41
C TRP A 368 -30.99 -27.78 -10.20
N GLU A 369 -31.80 -28.83 -10.37
CA GLU A 369 -31.38 -30.21 -10.11
C GLU A 369 -30.53 -30.83 -11.23
N GLU A 370 -30.78 -30.48 -12.49
CA GLU A 370 -29.99 -30.98 -13.63
C GLU A 370 -28.60 -30.31 -13.70
N LYS A 371 -28.51 -29.00 -13.45
CA LYS A 371 -27.22 -28.28 -13.41
C LYS A 371 -26.34 -28.75 -12.26
N LYS A 372 -26.92 -28.99 -11.08
CA LYS A 372 -26.19 -29.52 -9.91
C LYS A 372 -25.73 -30.96 -10.12
N LYS A 373 -26.54 -31.82 -10.76
CA LYS A 373 -26.16 -33.18 -11.16
C LYS A 373 -25.06 -33.19 -12.23
N GLY A 374 -25.11 -32.31 -13.22
CA GLY A 374 -24.07 -32.17 -14.24
C GLY A 374 -22.71 -31.74 -13.66
N MET A 375 -22.71 -30.82 -12.70
CA MET A 375 -21.48 -30.35 -12.05
C MET A 375 -20.91 -31.36 -11.03
N LEU A 376 -21.77 -32.14 -10.36
CA LEU A 376 -21.35 -33.27 -9.52
C LEU A 376 -20.75 -34.40 -10.35
N ASN A 377 -21.38 -34.73 -11.49
CA ASN A 377 -20.88 -35.75 -12.40
C ASN A 377 -19.53 -35.35 -13.02
N SER A 378 -19.33 -34.08 -13.40
CA SER A 378 -18.05 -33.63 -13.93
C SER A 378 -16.92 -33.65 -12.89
N ARG A 379 -17.21 -33.33 -11.62
CA ARG A 379 -16.26 -33.45 -10.51
C ARG A 379 -15.95 -34.90 -10.16
N LEU A 380 -16.94 -35.80 -10.23
CA LEU A 380 -16.73 -37.23 -10.01
C LEU A 380 -15.90 -37.86 -11.15
N VAL A 381 -16.13 -37.45 -12.41
CA VAL A 381 -15.34 -37.90 -13.56
C VAL A 381 -13.90 -37.39 -13.49
N SER A 382 -13.66 -36.15 -13.04
CA SER A 382 -12.29 -35.63 -12.88
C SER A 382 -11.54 -36.29 -11.72
N LEU A 383 -12.23 -36.59 -10.61
CA LEU A 383 -11.67 -37.34 -9.47
C LEU A 383 -11.40 -38.80 -9.83
N ALA A 384 -12.29 -39.45 -10.59
CA ALA A 384 -12.09 -40.82 -11.06
C ALA A 384 -10.89 -40.91 -12.01
N ASN A 385 -10.75 -39.96 -12.95
CA ASN A 385 -9.61 -39.93 -13.86
C ASN A 385 -8.27 -39.70 -13.12
N ASN A 386 -8.25 -38.83 -12.11
CA ASN A 386 -7.05 -38.62 -11.29
C ASN A 386 -6.71 -39.83 -10.40
N CYS A 387 -7.71 -40.52 -9.86
CA CYS A 387 -7.50 -41.72 -9.03
C CYS A 387 -7.01 -42.90 -9.87
N VAL A 388 -7.56 -43.10 -11.08
CA VAL A 388 -7.14 -44.15 -12.02
C VAL A 388 -5.74 -43.87 -12.57
N LEU A 389 -5.38 -42.62 -12.89
CA LEU A 389 -4.02 -42.26 -13.30
C LEU A 389 -3.00 -42.45 -12.18
N ASN A 390 -3.36 -42.13 -10.91
CA ASN A 390 -2.47 -42.39 -9.78
C ASN A 390 -2.28 -43.88 -9.50
N ASN A 391 -3.33 -44.71 -9.62
CA ASN A 391 -3.17 -46.16 -9.46
C ASN A 391 -2.36 -46.80 -10.61
N LEU A 392 -2.55 -46.37 -11.86
CA LEU A 392 -1.78 -46.88 -13.00
C LEU A 392 -0.29 -46.47 -12.93
N THR A 393 0.01 -45.25 -12.48
CA THR A 393 1.40 -44.81 -12.28
C THR A 393 2.07 -45.53 -11.10
N HIS A 394 1.33 -45.79 -10.01
CA HIS A 394 1.85 -46.56 -8.88
C HIS A 394 2.08 -48.04 -9.23
N GLN A 395 1.18 -48.64 -10.02
CA GLN A 395 1.30 -50.03 -10.45
C GLN A 395 2.43 -50.21 -11.49
N ARG A 396 2.63 -49.26 -12.40
CA ARG A 396 3.74 -49.25 -13.37
C ARG A 396 5.11 -49.06 -12.68
N ARG A 397 5.16 -48.24 -11.62
CA ARG A 397 6.38 -48.04 -10.81
C ARG A 397 6.75 -49.28 -10.00
N ASN A 398 5.77 -50.07 -9.56
CA ASN A 398 6.01 -51.31 -8.80
C ASN A 398 6.34 -52.53 -9.68
N MET A 399 6.00 -52.50 -10.98
CA MET A 399 6.44 -53.53 -11.94
C MET A 399 7.88 -53.34 -12.41
N ASN A 400 8.36 -52.10 -12.52
CA ASN A 400 9.74 -51.82 -12.93
C ASN A 400 10.81 -52.10 -11.84
N SER A 401 10.41 -52.40 -10.60
CA SER A 401 11.33 -52.79 -9.53
C SER A 401 11.53 -54.31 -9.38
N LYS A 402 10.85 -55.14 -10.20
CA LYS A 402 10.90 -56.61 -10.15
C LYS A 402 11.47 -57.30 -11.39
N LEU A 403 12.36 -56.64 -12.13
CA LEU A 403 13.16 -57.33 -13.16
C LEU A 403 14.45 -57.87 -12.52
N PRO A 404 14.74 -59.19 -12.62
CA PRO A 404 16.01 -59.72 -12.14
C PRO A 404 17.14 -59.25 -13.05
N LYS A 405 18.23 -58.77 -12.45
CA LYS A 405 19.50 -58.56 -13.16
C LYS A 405 19.96 -59.90 -13.73
N ALA A 406 19.91 -60.03 -15.06
CA ALA A 406 20.57 -61.12 -15.76
C ALA A 406 22.09 -60.98 -15.61
N ARG A 407 22.73 -62.13 -15.45
CA ARG A 407 24.12 -62.35 -15.04
C ARG A 407 25.13 -62.04 -16.15
#